data_AF-Q23DC8-F1
#
_entry.id   AF-Q23DC8-F1
#
_cell.length_a   1.000
_cell.length_b   1.000
_cell.length_c   1.000
_cell.angle_alpha   90.00
_cell.angle_beta   90.00
_cell.angle_gamma   90.00
#
_symmetry.space_group_name_H-M   'P 1'
#
loop_
_entity.id
_entity.type
_entity.pdbx_description
1 polymer ?
#
loop_
_entity_poly.entity_id
_entity_poly.type
_entity_poly.pdbx_seq_one_letter_code
_entity_poly.pdbx_strand_id
1 'polypeptide(L)'
;MNDISFKEIDTRLLTKNNRLTYQLTNLFIQLFLVYLNTNYYQENKNFWYFIRVINKYKTRKQKYIKMEDAGEHYEEEFGELAVVFGDFHIPMRATDIPEQFKELILPNKIQYVLCTGNVGSRDTYDWIKSISNQCHIVKGDFDENTEYPEFKVVTIGSFKIAIIHGHQIVPWGDEEALYNQLRELDADILISGHTHDQIASKVDKKYILNPGTITGAYSPLKRNALPSFLLLEIKDKLINVYLYQLQNDEIKIKQTTITK
;
A
#
# COMPACT_ATOMS: atom_id res chain seq x y z
N MET A 1 27.20 39.38 -7.63
CA MET A 1 27.00 38.94 -9.02
C MET A 1 25.51 38.69 -9.23
N ASN A 2 24.87 39.74 -9.72
CA ASN A 2 23.58 39.90 -10.41
C ASN A 2 22.37 39.04 -10.02
N ASP A 3 21.50 39.69 -9.22
CA ASP A 3 20.04 39.59 -9.32
C ASP A 3 19.58 39.78 -10.78
N ILE A 4 18.69 38.90 -11.25
CA ILE A 4 17.90 39.14 -12.46
C ILE A 4 16.42 38.94 -12.10
N SER A 5 15.70 40.05 -12.18
CA SER A 5 14.26 40.21 -11.98
C SER A 5 13.43 39.33 -12.92
N PHE A 6 12.36 38.73 -12.40
CA PHE A 6 11.26 38.22 -13.21
C PHE A 6 10.54 39.41 -13.88
N LYS A 7 10.75 39.57 -15.19
CA LYS A 7 9.89 40.40 -16.03
C LYS A 7 8.73 39.55 -16.54
N GLU A 8 7.54 40.11 -16.42
CA GLU A 8 6.26 39.58 -16.88
C GLU A 8 6.35 39.00 -18.29
N ILE A 9 5.98 37.72 -18.42
CA ILE A 9 5.72 37.11 -19.72
C ILE A 9 4.27 37.42 -20.07
N ASP A 10 4.10 38.22 -21.13
CA ASP A 10 2.83 38.57 -21.75
C ASP A 10 2.03 37.29 -22.11
N THR A 11 0.89 37.10 -21.45
CA THR A 11 0.04 35.92 -21.56
C THR A 11 -0.77 35.86 -22.86
N ARG A 12 -0.60 36.83 -23.77
CA ARG A 12 -1.37 36.92 -25.03
C ARG A 12 -0.84 36.10 -26.20
N LEU A 13 0.33 35.46 -26.08
CA LEU A 13 0.87 34.55 -27.12
C LEU A 13 0.52 33.06 -26.90
N LEU A 14 -0.20 32.71 -25.83
CA LEU A 14 -0.48 31.33 -25.43
C LEU A 14 -1.58 30.60 -26.21
N THR A 15 -2.16 31.18 -27.25
CA THR A 15 -3.29 30.56 -27.98
C THR A 15 -2.96 29.99 -29.36
N LYS A 16 -1.68 29.93 -29.78
CA LYS A 16 -1.31 29.28 -31.06
C LYS A 16 0.01 28.50 -30.99
N ASN A 17 -0.03 27.32 -30.39
CA ASN A 17 0.65 26.07 -30.81
C ASN A 17 0.90 25.14 -29.62
N ASN A 18 -0.07 24.25 -29.34
CA ASN A 18 -0.01 23.20 -28.31
C ASN A 18 1.11 22.16 -28.50
N ARG A 19 1.94 22.25 -29.55
CA ARG A 19 3.02 21.28 -29.79
C ARG A 19 4.36 21.75 -29.23
N LEU A 20 4.65 23.05 -29.28
CA LEU A 20 5.93 23.60 -28.79
C LEU A 20 5.95 23.75 -27.27
N THR A 21 4.83 24.09 -26.65
CA THR A 21 4.70 24.15 -25.18
C THR A 21 4.91 22.77 -24.55
N TYR A 22 4.39 21.70 -25.15
CA TYR A 22 4.62 20.32 -24.72
C TYR A 22 6.05 19.83 -24.94
N GLN A 23 6.71 20.28 -26.02
CA GLN A 23 8.12 19.93 -26.27
C GLN A 23 9.05 20.63 -25.28
N LEU A 24 8.77 21.90 -24.95
CA LEU A 24 9.56 22.67 -23.99
C LEU A 24 9.37 22.17 -22.55
N THR A 25 8.16 21.75 -22.15
CA THR A 25 7.95 21.13 -20.83
C THR A 25 8.61 19.76 -20.72
N ASN A 26 8.58 18.94 -21.78
CA ASN A 26 9.29 17.65 -21.80
C ASN A 26 10.80 17.81 -21.74
N LEU A 27 11.37 18.81 -22.43
CA LEU A 27 12.80 19.08 -22.38
C LEU A 27 13.23 19.59 -20.99
N PHE A 28 12.40 20.41 -20.35
CA PHE A 28 12.62 20.85 -18.96
C PHE A 28 12.57 19.69 -17.97
N ILE A 29 11.62 18.75 -18.13
CA ILE A 29 11.54 17.55 -17.30
C ILE A 29 12.75 16.63 -17.55
N GLN A 30 13.19 16.46 -18.80
CA GLN A 30 14.39 15.68 -19.11
C GLN A 30 15.66 16.31 -18.54
N LEU A 31 15.82 17.63 -18.65
CA LEU A 31 16.96 18.35 -18.08
C LEU A 31 16.93 18.34 -16.54
N PHE A 32 15.75 18.45 -15.92
CA PHE A 32 15.57 18.33 -14.48
C PHE A 32 15.87 16.91 -13.98
N LEU A 33 15.46 15.88 -14.73
CA LEU A 33 15.79 14.49 -14.42
C LEU A 33 17.28 14.18 -14.62
N VAL A 34 17.94 14.77 -15.62
CA VAL A 34 19.40 14.65 -15.82
C VAL A 34 20.17 15.38 -14.71
N TYR A 35 19.69 16.54 -14.27
CA TYR A 35 20.25 17.30 -13.15
C TYR A 35 20.11 16.53 -11.82
N LEU A 36 18.96 15.91 -11.57
CA LEU A 36 18.78 14.99 -10.43
C LEU A 36 19.63 13.71 -10.56
N ASN A 37 19.95 13.27 -11.79
CA ASN A 37 20.79 12.10 -12.03
C ASN A 37 22.28 12.34 -11.78
N THR A 38 22.73 13.60 -11.70
CA THR A 38 24.16 13.92 -11.58
C THR A 38 24.60 14.32 -10.17
N ASN A 39 23.67 14.57 -9.25
CA ASN A 39 24.00 14.79 -7.84
C ASN A 39 22.91 14.20 -6.94
N TYR A 40 23.34 13.30 -6.03
CA TYR A 40 22.57 12.62 -4.98
C TYR A 40 21.80 11.32 -5.36
N TYR A 41 22.18 10.23 -4.69
CA TYR A 41 21.58 8.88 -4.60
C TYR A 41 21.92 7.83 -5.67
N GLN A 42 23.08 7.17 -5.48
CA GLN A 42 23.54 6.03 -6.28
C GLN A 42 23.45 4.64 -5.61
N GLU A 43 22.72 4.43 -4.50
CA GLU A 43 22.72 3.10 -3.84
C GLU A 43 21.37 2.60 -3.31
N ASN A 44 20.32 2.52 -4.14
CA ASN A 44 19.15 1.70 -3.76
C ASN A 44 18.46 1.03 -4.94
N LYS A 45 18.89 -0.20 -5.28
CA LYS A 45 18.25 -1.06 -6.30
C LYS A 45 16.77 -1.34 -6.02
N ASN A 46 16.33 -1.27 -4.76
CA ASN A 46 14.95 -1.51 -4.32
C ASN A 46 14.02 -0.31 -4.54
N PHE A 47 14.53 0.93 -4.41
CA PHE A 47 13.81 2.15 -4.78
C PHE A 47 13.50 2.17 -6.28
N TRP A 48 14.51 1.81 -7.10
CA TRP A 48 14.31 1.63 -8.53
C TRP A 48 13.35 0.48 -8.87
N TYR A 49 13.21 -0.56 -8.04
CA TYR A 49 12.20 -1.61 -8.28
C TYR A 49 10.79 -1.09 -8.03
N PHE A 50 10.53 -0.38 -6.92
CA PHE A 50 9.24 0.23 -6.65
C PHE A 50 8.87 1.30 -7.69
N ILE A 51 9.81 2.21 -7.99
CA ILE A 51 9.67 3.18 -9.09
C ILE A 51 9.50 2.46 -10.43
N ARG A 52 10.17 1.34 -10.69
CA ARG A 52 10.01 0.55 -11.92
C ARG A 52 8.66 -0.15 -11.99
N VAL A 53 8.12 -0.69 -10.90
CA VAL A 53 6.76 -1.25 -10.84
C VAL A 53 5.77 -0.13 -11.19
N ILE A 54 5.80 0.98 -10.44
CA ILE A 54 4.89 2.12 -10.60
C ILE A 54 5.05 2.82 -11.98
N ASN A 55 6.27 3.03 -12.46
CA ASN A 55 6.53 3.64 -13.76
C ASN A 55 6.24 2.69 -14.92
N LYS A 56 6.39 1.37 -14.74
CA LYS A 56 5.91 0.36 -15.69
C LYS A 56 4.38 0.43 -15.82
N TYR A 57 3.65 0.65 -14.71
CA TYR A 57 2.20 0.92 -14.74
C TYR A 57 1.88 2.22 -15.53
N LYS A 58 2.63 3.31 -15.32
CA LYS A 58 2.40 4.60 -16.01
C LYS A 58 2.72 4.56 -17.52
N THR A 59 3.84 3.96 -17.92
CA THR A 59 4.27 3.85 -19.33
C THR A 59 3.49 2.80 -20.11
N ARG A 60 3.10 1.68 -19.49
CA ARG A 60 2.27 0.67 -20.17
C ARG A 60 0.83 1.16 -20.37
N LYS A 61 0.21 1.84 -19.40
CA LYS A 61 -1.14 2.44 -19.59
C LYS A 61 -1.19 3.39 -20.79
N GLN A 62 -0.14 4.18 -21.03
CA GLN A 62 0.00 5.01 -22.23
C GLN A 62 0.27 4.23 -23.53
N LYS A 63 0.95 3.08 -23.45
CA LYS A 63 1.16 2.18 -24.59
C LYS A 63 -0.12 1.42 -24.96
N TYR A 64 -0.92 1.01 -23.98
CA TYR A 64 -2.22 0.36 -24.16
C TYR A 64 -3.25 1.25 -24.86
N ILE A 65 -3.39 2.51 -24.41
CA ILE A 65 -4.25 3.50 -25.09
C ILE A 65 -3.87 3.62 -26.58
N LYS A 66 -2.57 3.60 -26.90
CA LYS A 66 -2.08 3.64 -28.29
C LYS A 66 -2.28 2.33 -29.08
N MET A 67 -2.47 1.19 -28.41
CA MET A 67 -2.66 -0.13 -29.05
C MET A 67 -4.15 -0.51 -29.16
N GLU A 68 -5.02 0.00 -28.28
CA GLU A 68 -6.49 0.00 -28.46
C GLU A 68 -6.88 0.73 -29.75
N ASP A 69 -6.24 1.86 -30.04
CA ASP A 69 -6.38 2.57 -31.33
C ASP A 69 -5.92 1.73 -32.55
N ALA A 70 -5.17 0.64 -32.33
CA ALA A 70 -4.57 -0.20 -33.36
C ALA A 70 -5.23 -1.60 -33.53
N GLY A 71 -6.30 -1.90 -32.79
CA GLY A 71 -7.16 -3.07 -33.03
C GLY A 71 -6.62 -4.44 -32.59
N GLU A 72 -5.54 -4.51 -31.80
CA GLU A 72 -5.04 -5.76 -31.21
C GLU A 72 -5.44 -5.86 -29.72
N HIS A 73 -6.41 -6.73 -29.41
CA HIS A 73 -6.82 -7.00 -28.03
C HIS A 73 -5.86 -7.98 -27.34
N TYR A 74 -4.97 -7.44 -26.50
CA TYR A 74 -4.21 -8.20 -25.51
C TYR A 74 -4.56 -7.68 -24.12
N GLU A 75 -5.45 -8.35 -23.39
CA GLU A 75 -5.70 -8.04 -21.98
C GLU A 75 -4.57 -8.64 -21.11
N GLU A 76 -3.43 -7.95 -20.96
CA GLU A 76 -2.63 -8.18 -19.74
C GLU A 76 -3.43 -7.51 -18.61
N GLU A 77 -4.18 -8.29 -17.83
CA GLU A 77 -4.91 -7.79 -16.66
C GLU A 77 -3.93 -7.06 -15.72
N PHE A 78 -4.10 -5.74 -15.64
CA PHE A 78 -3.42 -4.93 -14.63
C PHE A 78 -3.97 -5.35 -13.27
N GLY A 79 -3.11 -5.95 -12.43
CA GLY A 79 -3.53 -6.38 -11.11
C GLY A 79 -3.96 -5.22 -10.24
N GLU A 80 -4.98 -5.44 -9.42
CA GLU A 80 -5.43 -4.48 -8.41
C GLU A 80 -4.46 -4.48 -7.23
N LEU A 81 -4.25 -3.30 -6.63
CA LEU A 81 -3.39 -3.10 -5.48
C LEU A 81 -4.23 -2.92 -4.22
N ALA A 82 -3.93 -3.72 -3.20
CA ALA A 82 -4.47 -3.54 -1.86
C ALA A 82 -3.33 -3.31 -0.87
N VAL A 83 -3.47 -2.31 0.00
CA VAL A 83 -2.57 -2.15 1.15
C VAL A 83 -3.23 -2.76 2.38
N VAL A 84 -2.44 -3.48 3.18
CA VAL A 84 -2.87 -4.12 4.42
C VAL A 84 -2.01 -3.61 5.56
N PHE A 85 -2.63 -3.03 6.58
CA PHE A 85 -1.95 -2.50 7.76
C PHE A 85 -2.90 -2.48 8.96
N GLY A 86 -2.39 -2.09 10.11
CA GLY A 86 -3.18 -1.86 11.31
C GLY A 86 -2.27 -1.72 12.52
N ASP A 87 -2.85 -1.86 13.71
CA ASP A 87 -2.12 -1.72 14.97
C ASP A 87 -1.31 -0.42 15.02
N PHE A 88 -1.99 0.69 14.68
CA PHE A 88 -1.41 2.03 14.66
C PHE A 88 -1.11 2.51 16.07
N HIS A 89 -2.11 2.39 16.96
CA HIS A 89 -2.11 2.89 18.34
C HIS A 89 -1.65 4.35 18.46
N ILE A 90 -2.07 5.21 17.53
CA ILE A 90 -1.78 6.65 17.59
C ILE A 90 -2.91 7.36 18.35
N PRO A 91 -2.65 8.15 19.40
CA PRO A 91 -1.34 8.56 19.93
C PRO A 91 -0.84 7.69 21.11
N MET A 92 -1.57 6.66 21.52
CA MET A 92 -1.35 5.95 22.79
C MET A 92 0.00 5.24 22.90
N ARG A 93 0.50 4.65 21.81
CA ARG A 93 1.75 3.86 21.78
C ARG A 93 2.73 4.31 20.70
N ALA A 94 2.28 5.12 19.74
CA ALA A 94 3.09 5.68 18.69
C ALA A 94 2.66 7.12 18.42
N THR A 95 3.62 7.96 18.02
CA THR A 95 3.35 9.36 17.68
C THR A 95 2.84 9.52 16.26
N ASP A 96 3.38 8.73 15.32
CA ASP A 96 3.04 8.82 13.90
C ASP A 96 3.46 7.54 13.15
N ILE A 97 3.01 7.41 11.90
CA ILE A 97 3.46 6.42 10.92
C ILE A 97 4.85 6.86 10.39
N PRO A 98 5.81 5.95 10.19
CA PRO A 98 7.09 6.29 9.58
C PRO A 98 6.92 6.98 8.23
N GLU A 99 7.65 8.09 8.02
CA GLU A 99 7.55 8.88 6.79
C GLU A 99 7.89 8.07 5.54
N GLN A 100 8.86 7.15 5.63
CA GLN A 100 9.20 6.23 4.55
C GLN A 100 8.01 5.39 4.08
N PHE A 101 7.06 5.08 4.97
CA PHE A 101 5.83 4.36 4.59
C PHE A 101 4.78 5.30 4.00
N LYS A 102 4.61 6.52 4.54
CA LYS A 102 3.69 7.52 3.98
C LYS A 102 4.07 7.88 2.53
N GLU A 103 5.37 8.00 2.24
CA GLU A 103 5.87 8.27 0.89
C GLU A 103 5.60 7.12 -0.11
N LEU A 104 5.54 5.87 0.38
CA LEU A 104 5.22 4.70 -0.44
C LEU A 104 3.71 4.55 -0.67
N ILE A 105 2.91 4.81 0.36
CA ILE A 105 1.45 4.62 0.37
C ILE A 105 0.78 5.88 -0.21
N LEU A 106 0.89 6.03 -1.52
CA LEU A 106 0.38 7.21 -2.23
C LEU A 106 -1.10 7.06 -2.60
N PRO A 107 -1.93 8.11 -2.37
CA PRO A 107 -3.30 8.16 -2.86
C PRO A 107 -3.43 7.92 -4.36
N ASN A 108 -4.58 7.40 -4.80
CA ASN A 108 -4.95 7.12 -6.20
C ASN A 108 -4.19 6.00 -6.92
N LYS A 109 -3.21 5.37 -6.27
CA LYS A 109 -2.52 4.19 -6.82
C LYS A 109 -3.05 2.88 -6.25
N ILE A 110 -3.57 2.92 -5.03
CA ILE A 110 -4.06 1.77 -4.27
C ILE A 110 -5.58 1.71 -4.42
N GLN A 111 -6.11 0.56 -4.82
CA GLN A 111 -7.55 0.36 -5.01
C GLN A 111 -8.25 -0.01 -3.71
N TYR A 112 -7.60 -0.78 -2.83
CA TYR A 112 -8.20 -1.25 -1.57
C TYR A 112 -7.32 -0.97 -0.36
N VAL A 113 -7.95 -0.64 0.76
CA VAL A 113 -7.28 -0.60 2.07
C VAL A 113 -7.94 -1.60 2.99
N LEU A 114 -7.16 -2.54 3.51
CA LEU A 114 -7.60 -3.55 4.46
C LEU A 114 -6.91 -3.27 5.81
N CYS A 115 -7.66 -2.71 6.75
CA CYS A 115 -7.15 -2.26 8.04
C CYS A 115 -7.61 -3.17 9.18
N THR A 116 -6.67 -3.73 9.94
CA THR A 116 -6.98 -4.62 11.09
C THR A 116 -7.47 -3.89 12.33
N GLY A 117 -7.45 -2.54 12.33
CA GLY A 117 -7.94 -1.73 13.45
C GLY A 117 -6.82 -1.17 14.32
N ASN A 118 -7.18 -0.79 15.55
CA ASN A 118 -6.35 -0.03 16.48
C ASN A 118 -5.82 1.25 15.84
N VAL A 119 -6.71 1.98 15.17
CA VAL A 119 -6.42 3.22 14.42
C VAL A 119 -6.10 4.36 15.38
N GLY A 120 -6.89 4.47 16.45
CA GLY A 120 -6.74 5.50 17.48
C GLY A 120 -7.27 6.87 17.05
N SER A 121 -6.43 7.74 16.48
CA SER A 121 -6.78 9.15 16.24
C SER A 121 -7.66 9.38 15.00
N ARG A 122 -8.46 10.46 15.02
CA ARG A 122 -9.27 10.88 13.87
C ARG A 122 -8.42 11.23 12.65
N ASP A 123 -7.27 11.87 12.86
CA ASP A 123 -6.34 12.20 11.78
C ASP A 123 -5.82 10.95 11.06
N THR A 124 -5.53 9.88 11.81
CA THR A 124 -5.14 8.59 11.24
C THR A 124 -6.26 7.98 10.42
N TYR A 125 -7.51 8.06 10.91
CA TYR A 125 -8.68 7.62 10.14
C TYR A 125 -8.86 8.40 8.83
N ASP A 126 -8.76 9.72 8.88
CA ASP A 126 -8.91 10.57 7.69
C ASP A 126 -7.76 10.33 6.70
N TRP A 127 -6.53 10.07 7.18
CA TRP A 127 -5.42 9.62 6.35
C TRP A 127 -5.73 8.29 5.67
N ILE A 128 -6.21 7.28 6.41
CA ILE A 128 -6.62 5.98 5.84
C ILE A 128 -7.64 6.18 4.72
N LYS A 129 -8.68 6.99 4.96
CA LYS A 129 -9.73 7.29 3.97
C LYS A 129 -9.22 8.06 2.76
N SER A 130 -8.13 8.82 2.89
CA SER A 130 -7.53 9.54 1.78
C SER A 130 -6.79 8.62 0.78
N ILE A 131 -6.39 7.41 1.21
CA ILE A 131 -5.62 6.48 0.37
C ILE A 131 -6.48 5.88 -0.73
N SER A 132 -7.69 5.41 -0.37
CA SER A 132 -8.67 4.83 -1.30
C SER A 132 -10.10 5.01 -0.82
N ASN A 133 -11.04 5.10 -1.77
CA ASN A 133 -12.47 5.04 -1.49
C ASN A 133 -12.91 3.65 -0.98
N GLN A 134 -12.20 2.58 -1.32
CA GLN A 134 -12.51 1.21 -0.86
C GLN A 134 -11.70 0.86 0.40
N CYS A 135 -12.04 1.54 1.50
CA CYS A 135 -11.46 1.28 2.80
C CYS A 135 -12.32 0.32 3.63
N HIS A 136 -11.70 -0.75 4.11
CA HIS A 136 -12.27 -1.76 4.97
C HIS A 136 -11.51 -1.77 6.29
N ILE A 137 -12.10 -1.20 7.33
CA ILE A 137 -11.53 -1.12 8.68
C ILE A 137 -12.38 -2.01 9.58
N VAL A 138 -11.74 -2.85 10.39
CA VAL A 138 -12.39 -3.62 11.46
C VAL A 138 -11.99 -3.07 12.81
N LYS A 139 -12.77 -3.42 13.84
CA LYS A 139 -12.61 -2.86 15.17
C LYS A 139 -11.45 -3.52 15.94
N GLY A 140 -10.48 -2.70 16.35
CA GLY A 140 -9.47 -3.08 17.32
C GLY A 140 -9.97 -3.03 18.76
N ASP A 141 -9.26 -3.68 19.68
CA ASP A 141 -9.57 -3.68 21.11
C ASP A 141 -9.37 -2.30 21.78
N PHE A 142 -8.59 -1.41 21.16
CA PHE A 142 -8.39 -0.02 21.58
C PHE A 142 -9.14 1.01 20.72
N ASP A 143 -9.94 0.57 19.74
CA ASP A 143 -10.77 1.50 18.97
C ASP A 143 -12.07 1.82 19.72
N GLU A 144 -12.26 3.10 20.04
CA GLU A 144 -13.51 3.59 20.64
C GLU A 144 -14.66 3.70 19.62
N ASN A 145 -14.34 3.73 18.32
CA ASN A 145 -15.35 3.85 17.27
C ASN A 145 -16.23 2.59 17.21
N THR A 146 -17.50 2.75 17.58
CA THR A 146 -18.49 1.67 17.61
C THR A 146 -19.05 1.32 16.24
N GLU A 147 -18.77 2.10 15.20
CA GLU A 147 -19.22 1.85 13.83
C GLU A 147 -18.35 0.83 13.09
N TYR A 148 -17.13 0.57 13.56
CA TYR A 148 -16.28 -0.44 12.96
C TYR A 148 -16.84 -1.84 13.24
N PRO A 149 -17.01 -2.68 12.20
CA PRO A 149 -17.45 -4.05 12.41
C PRO A 149 -16.34 -4.87 13.07
N GLU A 150 -16.70 -5.87 13.87
CA GLU A 150 -15.75 -6.80 14.51
C GLU A 150 -14.93 -7.59 13.48
N PHE A 151 -15.57 -7.97 12.37
CA PHE A 151 -14.93 -8.60 11.23
C PHE A 151 -15.59 -8.13 9.93
N LYS A 152 -14.89 -8.32 8.80
CA LYS A 152 -15.44 -8.04 7.48
C LYS A 152 -14.92 -9.04 6.46
N VAL A 153 -15.80 -9.59 5.63
CA VAL A 153 -15.44 -10.41 4.49
C VAL A 153 -15.66 -9.61 3.22
N VAL A 154 -14.65 -9.55 2.36
CA VAL A 154 -14.70 -8.87 1.06
C VAL A 154 -14.21 -9.81 -0.03
N THR A 155 -14.75 -9.64 -1.23
CA THR A 155 -14.29 -10.37 -2.41
C THR A 155 -13.49 -9.43 -3.29
N ILE A 156 -12.22 -9.77 -3.54
CA ILE A 156 -11.33 -9.00 -4.44
C ILE A 156 -10.70 -10.00 -5.42
N GLY A 157 -10.88 -9.77 -6.72
CA GLY A 157 -10.63 -10.79 -7.75
C GLY A 157 -11.42 -12.08 -7.46
N SER A 158 -10.76 -13.23 -7.53
CA SER A 158 -11.36 -14.53 -7.20
C SER A 158 -11.29 -14.92 -5.71
N PHE A 159 -10.72 -14.06 -4.84
CA PHE A 159 -10.44 -14.37 -3.44
C PHE A 159 -11.49 -13.78 -2.50
N LYS A 160 -11.98 -14.59 -1.56
CA LYS A 160 -12.68 -14.12 -0.36
C LYS A 160 -11.67 -13.84 0.75
N ILE A 161 -11.61 -12.59 1.18
CA ILE A 161 -10.66 -12.10 2.19
C ILE A 161 -11.45 -11.70 3.43
N ALA A 162 -11.22 -12.40 4.54
CA ALA A 162 -11.71 -12.04 5.86
C ALA A 162 -10.71 -11.14 6.57
N ILE A 163 -11.20 -10.08 7.21
CA ILE A 163 -10.42 -9.15 8.03
C ILE A 163 -11.01 -9.22 9.44
N ILE A 164 -10.15 -9.37 10.44
CA ILE A 164 -10.50 -9.35 11.86
C ILE A 164 -9.32 -8.76 12.63
N HIS A 165 -9.54 -8.09 13.76
CA HIS A 165 -8.40 -7.57 14.52
C HIS A 165 -7.54 -8.69 15.11
N GLY A 166 -8.14 -9.76 15.62
CA GLY A 166 -7.44 -10.97 16.09
C GLY A 166 -7.39 -11.09 17.62
N HIS A 167 -7.67 -10.03 18.37
CA HIS A 167 -7.84 -10.09 19.82
C HIS A 167 -8.96 -11.05 20.27
N GLN A 168 -9.94 -11.26 19.37
CA GLN A 168 -11.06 -12.18 19.56
C GLN A 168 -10.67 -13.66 19.45
N ILE A 169 -9.53 -13.98 18.83
CA ILE A 169 -9.13 -15.35 18.50
C ILE A 169 -8.19 -15.86 19.59
N VAL A 170 -8.68 -16.76 20.43
CA VAL A 170 -7.94 -17.30 21.58
C VAL A 170 -7.62 -18.78 21.34
N PRO A 171 -6.35 -19.23 21.48
CA PRO A 171 -5.19 -18.46 21.92
C PRO A 171 -4.69 -17.45 20.87
N TRP A 172 -4.20 -16.29 21.33
CA TRP A 172 -3.76 -15.21 20.45
C TRP A 172 -2.61 -15.65 19.54
N GLY A 173 -2.80 -15.51 18.23
CA GLY A 173 -1.80 -15.86 17.23
C GLY A 173 -1.63 -17.37 17.00
N ASP A 174 -2.46 -18.22 17.61
CA ASP A 174 -2.44 -19.66 17.38
C ASP A 174 -2.92 -20.00 15.96
N GLU A 175 -2.14 -20.79 15.24
CA GLU A 175 -2.38 -21.09 13.82
C GLU A 175 -3.66 -21.91 13.62
N GLU A 176 -3.96 -22.84 14.53
CA GLU A 176 -5.16 -23.67 14.45
C GLU A 176 -6.43 -22.84 14.76
N ALA A 177 -6.38 -21.98 15.77
CA ALA A 177 -7.47 -21.05 16.09
C ALA A 177 -7.75 -20.07 14.93
N LEU A 178 -6.70 -19.51 14.32
CA LEU A 178 -6.81 -18.66 13.14
C LEU A 178 -7.40 -19.43 11.94
N TYR A 179 -6.94 -20.65 11.70
CA TYR A 179 -7.47 -21.50 10.64
C TYR A 179 -8.95 -21.86 10.84
N ASN A 180 -9.36 -22.13 12.08
CA ASN A 180 -10.76 -22.39 12.41
C ASN A 180 -11.64 -21.15 12.15
N GLN A 181 -11.20 -19.96 12.55
CA GLN A 181 -11.91 -18.70 12.26
C GLN A 181 -12.05 -18.46 10.75
N LEU A 182 -10.98 -18.71 10.00
CA LEU A 182 -10.96 -18.60 8.54
C LEU A 182 -11.94 -19.55 7.85
N ARG A 183 -12.14 -20.75 8.41
CA ARG A 183 -13.15 -21.71 7.94
C ARG A 183 -14.56 -21.28 8.29
N GLU A 184 -14.78 -20.80 9.50
CA GLU A 184 -16.08 -20.29 9.95
C GLU A 184 -16.57 -19.13 9.08
N LEU A 185 -15.66 -18.22 8.70
CA LEU A 185 -15.96 -17.06 7.85
C LEU A 185 -16.04 -17.40 6.35
N ASP A 186 -15.89 -18.66 5.96
CA ASP A 186 -15.90 -19.12 4.56
C ASP A 186 -15.00 -18.27 3.63
N ALA A 187 -13.78 -17.98 4.10
CA ALA A 187 -12.81 -17.17 3.36
C ALA A 187 -11.63 -18.02 2.84
N ASP A 188 -10.96 -17.52 1.81
CA ASP A 188 -9.71 -18.07 1.26
C ASP A 188 -8.49 -17.53 2.02
N ILE A 189 -8.57 -16.28 2.47
CA ILE A 189 -7.49 -15.53 3.14
C ILE A 189 -8.04 -14.89 4.41
N LEU A 190 -7.31 -15.03 5.53
CA LEU A 190 -7.60 -14.33 6.79
C LEU A 190 -6.52 -13.29 7.02
N ILE A 191 -6.92 -12.05 7.21
CA ILE A 191 -6.06 -10.96 7.64
C ILE A 191 -6.37 -10.70 9.11
N SER A 192 -5.37 -10.87 9.96
CA SER A 192 -5.44 -10.63 11.41
C SER A 192 -4.30 -9.72 11.87
N GLY A 193 -4.50 -8.96 12.94
CA GLY A 193 -3.49 -8.10 13.58
C GLY A 193 -3.18 -8.59 15.00
N HIS A 194 -3.20 -7.68 15.98
CA HIS A 194 -3.10 -7.90 17.42
C HIS A 194 -1.73 -8.39 17.94
N THR A 195 -1.11 -9.37 17.27
CA THR A 195 0.19 -9.92 17.67
C THR A 195 1.36 -8.98 17.40
N HIS A 196 1.16 -7.99 16.51
CA HIS A 196 2.21 -7.12 15.96
C HIS A 196 3.34 -7.90 15.27
N ASP A 197 3.09 -9.15 14.84
CA ASP A 197 4.06 -9.98 14.14
C ASP A 197 3.67 -10.15 12.67
N GLN A 198 4.52 -9.66 11.77
CA GLN A 198 4.25 -9.71 10.35
C GLN A 198 4.39 -11.15 9.83
N ILE A 199 3.29 -11.72 9.35
CA ILE A 199 3.20 -13.13 8.94
C ILE A 199 2.52 -13.23 7.57
N ALA A 200 3.01 -14.16 6.75
CA ALA A 200 2.29 -14.66 5.59
C ALA A 200 2.48 -16.18 5.52
N SER A 201 1.49 -16.93 6.01
CA SER A 201 1.54 -18.39 6.10
C SER A 201 0.41 -19.04 5.29
N LYS A 202 0.59 -20.34 5.00
CA LYS A 202 -0.37 -21.17 4.28
C LYS A 202 -0.69 -22.39 5.13
N VAL A 203 -1.98 -22.63 5.36
CA VAL A 203 -2.51 -23.75 6.14
C VAL A 203 -3.60 -24.42 5.32
N ASP A 204 -3.42 -25.70 4.97
CA ASP A 204 -4.39 -26.52 4.24
C ASP A 204 -5.08 -25.77 3.07
N LYS A 205 -4.25 -25.23 2.17
CA LYS A 205 -4.62 -24.46 0.97
C LYS A 205 -5.26 -23.09 1.21
N LYS A 206 -5.52 -22.71 2.46
CA LYS A 206 -5.92 -21.34 2.82
C LYS A 206 -4.72 -20.54 3.33
N TYR A 207 -4.90 -19.23 3.43
CA TYR A 207 -3.79 -18.31 3.74
C TYR A 207 -4.12 -17.44 4.95
N ILE A 208 -3.12 -17.23 5.80
CA ILE A 208 -3.21 -16.35 6.97
C ILE A 208 -2.14 -15.27 6.80
N LEU A 209 -2.60 -14.02 6.83
CA LEU A 209 -1.78 -12.83 6.72
C LEU A 209 -1.90 -12.02 8.01
N ASN A 210 -0.77 -11.47 8.45
CA ASN A 210 -0.72 -10.46 9.49
C ASN A 210 0.23 -9.35 9.02
N PRO A 211 -0.23 -8.10 8.90
CA PRO A 211 0.63 -7.02 8.44
C PRO A 211 1.69 -6.61 9.46
N GLY A 212 1.57 -7.05 10.72
CA GLY A 212 2.30 -6.50 11.84
C GLY A 212 1.68 -5.17 12.27
N THR A 213 2.50 -4.30 12.84
CA THR A 213 2.12 -2.94 13.25
C THR A 213 2.74 -1.93 12.31
N ILE A 214 1.94 -1.03 11.74
CA ILE A 214 2.42 0.01 10.80
C ILE A 214 3.35 1.03 11.46
N THR A 215 3.24 1.22 12.78
CA THR A 215 4.01 2.20 13.55
C THR A 215 5.17 1.59 14.33
N GLY A 216 5.24 0.26 14.45
CA GLY A 216 6.18 -0.38 15.39
C GLY A 216 5.71 -0.27 16.84
N ALA A 217 4.41 -0.07 17.07
CA ALA A 217 3.85 0.08 18.41
C ALA A 217 4.17 -1.15 19.28
N TYR A 218 4.34 -0.93 20.58
CA TYR A 218 4.56 -1.99 21.55
C TYR A 218 3.38 -2.98 21.60
N SER A 219 3.69 -4.27 21.69
CA SER A 219 2.75 -5.34 22.03
C SER A 219 3.33 -6.26 23.12
N PRO A 220 2.51 -6.75 24.06
CA PRO A 220 2.96 -7.73 25.05
C PRO A 220 3.42 -9.05 24.42
N LEU A 221 2.94 -9.39 23.21
CA LEU A 221 3.32 -10.60 22.47
C LEU A 221 4.64 -10.42 21.70
N LYS A 222 5.01 -9.17 21.37
CA LYS A 222 6.21 -8.85 20.57
C LYS A 222 6.92 -7.61 21.12
N ARG A 223 7.95 -7.83 21.94
CA ARG A 223 8.70 -6.74 22.62
C ARG A 223 9.30 -5.70 21.67
N ASN A 224 9.84 -6.15 20.54
CA ASN A 224 10.52 -5.30 19.55
C ASN A 224 9.85 -5.45 18.18
N ALA A 225 8.57 -5.04 18.11
CA ALA A 225 7.86 -5.03 16.85
C ALA A 225 8.47 -3.97 15.92
N LEU A 226 8.81 -4.37 14.70
CA LEU A 226 9.29 -3.44 13.67
C LEU A 226 8.10 -2.89 12.89
N PRO A 227 8.11 -1.59 12.51
CA PRO A 227 7.08 -1.04 11.64
C PRO A 227 6.98 -1.86 10.35
N SER A 228 5.76 -2.27 10.00
CA SER A 228 5.51 -3.19 8.89
C SER A 228 4.12 -3.07 8.31
N PHE A 229 3.98 -3.42 7.03
CA PHE A 229 2.69 -3.54 6.34
C PHE A 229 2.81 -4.50 5.15
N LEU A 230 1.67 -4.88 4.55
CA LEU A 230 1.65 -5.68 3.32
C LEU A 230 1.13 -4.85 2.15
N LEU A 231 1.70 -5.09 0.98
CA LEU A 231 1.13 -4.69 -0.30
C LEU A 231 0.75 -5.95 -1.08
N LEU A 232 -0.50 -6.03 -1.51
CA LEU A 232 -1.01 -7.13 -2.32
C LEU A 232 -1.16 -6.64 -3.77
N GLU A 233 -0.58 -7.36 -4.72
CA GLU A 233 -0.87 -7.22 -6.14
C GLU A 233 -1.74 -8.41 -6.56
N ILE A 234 -3.02 -8.15 -6.81
CA ILE A 234 -4.08 -9.13 -7.01
C ILE A 234 -4.37 -9.25 -8.51
N LYS A 235 -4.12 -10.43 -9.09
CA LYS A 235 -4.32 -10.78 -10.50
C LYS A 235 -5.23 -12.00 -10.58
N ASP A 236 -6.54 -11.75 -10.57
CA ASP A 236 -7.61 -12.75 -10.55
C ASP A 236 -7.40 -13.91 -9.54
N LYS A 237 -6.68 -14.96 -9.93
CA LYS A 237 -6.36 -16.18 -9.16
C LYS A 237 -4.98 -16.21 -8.50
N LEU A 238 -4.22 -15.12 -8.62
CA LEU A 238 -2.87 -15.00 -8.06
C LEU A 238 -2.73 -13.69 -7.28
N ILE A 239 -2.16 -13.74 -6.07
CA ILE A 239 -1.79 -12.55 -5.31
C ILE A 239 -0.29 -12.59 -5.02
N ASN A 240 0.44 -11.57 -5.46
CA ASN A 240 1.79 -11.32 -4.96
C ASN A 240 1.68 -10.51 -3.67
N VAL A 241 2.24 -11.06 -2.58
CA VAL A 241 2.26 -10.42 -1.26
C VAL A 241 3.66 -9.89 -1.02
N TYR A 242 3.76 -8.57 -0.84
CA TYR A 242 5.00 -7.90 -0.49
C TYR A 242 4.95 -7.49 0.98
N LEU A 243 5.88 -8.03 1.77
CA LEU A 243 6.04 -7.76 3.19
C LEU A 243 7.06 -6.62 3.33
N TYR A 244 6.58 -5.43 3.66
CA TYR A 244 7.43 -4.26 3.94
C TYR A 244 7.70 -4.19 5.43
N GLN A 245 8.96 -4.00 5.80
CA GLN A 245 9.39 -3.84 7.18
C GLN A 245 10.50 -2.79 7.27
N LEU A 246 10.39 -1.87 8.21
CA LEU A 246 11.39 -0.85 8.47
C LEU A 246 12.37 -1.35 9.53
N GLN A 247 13.65 -1.43 9.18
CA GLN A 247 14.72 -1.85 10.08
C GLN A 247 15.92 -0.93 9.90
N ASN A 248 16.35 -0.26 10.98
CA ASN A 248 17.48 0.68 10.97
C ASN A 248 17.33 1.76 9.87
N ASP A 249 16.16 2.38 9.78
CA ASP A 249 15.77 3.37 8.75
C ASP A 249 15.77 2.87 7.29
N GLU A 250 16.04 1.59 7.06
CA GLU A 250 15.98 0.96 5.75
C GLU A 250 14.74 0.08 5.60
N ILE A 251 14.07 0.22 4.45
CA ILE A 251 12.94 -0.64 4.08
C ILE A 251 13.48 -1.98 3.56
N LYS A 252 13.15 -3.06 4.25
CA LYS A 252 13.34 -4.44 3.80
C LYS A 252 12.03 -4.94 3.20
N ILE A 253 12.14 -5.65 2.08
CA ILE A 253 10.99 -6.20 1.34
C ILE A 253 11.20 -7.70 1.18
N LYS A 254 10.21 -8.49 1.56
CA LYS A 254 10.10 -9.91 1.20
C LYS A 254 8.89 -10.10 0.30
N GLN A 255 8.93 -11.10 -0.58
CA GLN A 255 7.83 -11.42 -1.48
C GLN A 255 7.44 -12.88 -1.32
N THR A 256 6.13 -13.13 -1.33
CA THR A 256 5.54 -14.47 -1.47
C THR A 256 4.33 -14.40 -2.41
N THR A 257 3.79 -15.56 -2.78
CA THR A 257 2.69 -15.67 -3.73
C THR A 257 1.59 -16.58 -3.18
N ILE A 258 0.36 -16.15 -3.35
CA ILE A 258 -0.87 -16.86 -3.04
C ILE A 258 -1.53 -17.24 -4.36
N THR A 259 -1.99 -18.48 -4.49
CA THR A 259 -2.66 -18.98 -5.69
C THR A 259 -3.88 -19.78 -5.30
N LYS A 260 -4.98 -19.59 -6.03
CA LYS A 260 -6.21 -20.34 -5.86
C LYS A 260 -6.20 -21.62 -6.70
#